data_AF-A0A8S3J1M2-F1
#
_entry.id   AF-A0A8S3J1M2-F1
#
_cell.length_a   1.000
_cell.length_b   1.000
_cell.length_c   1.000
_cell.angle_alpha   90.00
_cell.angle_beta   90.00
_cell.angle_gamma   90.00
#
_symmetry.space_group_name_H-M   'P 1'
#
loop_
_entity.id
_entity.type
_entity.pdbx_description
1 polymer ?
#
loop_
_entity_poly.entity_id
_entity_poly.type
_entity_poly.pdbx_seq_one_letter_code
_entity_poly.pdbx_strand_id
1 'polypeptide(L)'
;MKSSFRVLNTWQAAASQVFFSLGLSFGSLMAYSASNKFNNNFFRQMCIVVSCDCLTGVFAGFAVFATIGFLAKALNETVEKYAASSGPGLAFITYPEAISNMPASPFFAIIFFLMLLALGLGSQVN
;
A
#
# COMPACT_ATOMS: atom_id res chain seq x y z
N MET A 1 -5.45 4.18 -23.14
CA MET A 1 -6.37 3.63 -22.11
C MET A 1 -7.13 2.37 -22.56
N LYS A 2 -7.85 2.36 -23.70
CA LYS A 2 -8.54 1.15 -24.24
C LYS A 2 -7.64 -0.04 -24.67
N SER A 3 -6.32 0.15 -24.71
CA SER A 3 -5.33 -0.90 -25.04
C SER A 3 -4.92 -1.74 -23.84
N SER A 4 -4.82 -1.16 -22.64
CA SER A 4 -4.30 -1.87 -21.45
C SER A 4 -5.25 -2.96 -20.94
N PHE A 5 -6.57 -2.74 -21.00
CA PHE A 5 -7.56 -3.72 -20.54
C PHE A 5 -7.66 -4.99 -21.40
N ARG A 6 -7.07 -5.00 -22.61
CA ARG A 6 -7.05 -6.16 -23.50
C ARG A 6 -5.82 -7.04 -23.31
N VAL A 7 -4.87 -6.61 -22.47
CA VAL A 7 -3.64 -7.33 -22.22
C VAL A 7 -3.86 -8.28 -21.05
N LEU A 8 -3.64 -9.59 -21.27
CA LEU A 8 -3.78 -10.61 -20.22
C LEU A 8 -2.93 -10.27 -18.98
N ASN A 9 -1.74 -9.71 -19.20
CA ASN A 9 -0.83 -9.31 -18.12
C ASN A 9 -1.46 -8.29 -17.15
N THR A 10 -2.33 -7.39 -17.62
CA THR A 10 -2.99 -6.41 -16.74
C THR A 10 -3.99 -7.08 -15.80
N TRP A 11 -4.74 -8.06 -16.29
CA TRP A 11 -5.66 -8.85 -15.47
C TRP A 11 -4.93 -9.78 -14.50
N GLN A 12 -3.84 -10.40 -14.95
CA GLN A 12 -3.00 -11.21 -14.09
C GLN A 12 -2.37 -10.37 -12.97
N ALA A 13 -1.85 -9.17 -13.28
CA ALA A 13 -1.30 -8.27 -12.27
C ALA A 13 -2.37 -7.79 -11.28
N ALA A 14 -3.58 -7.46 -11.76
CA ALA A 14 -4.70 -7.08 -10.90
C ALA A 14 -5.12 -8.23 -9.97
N ALA A 15 -5.22 -9.45 -10.49
CA ALA A 15 -5.54 -10.64 -9.69
C ALA A 15 -4.47 -10.92 -8.64
N SER A 16 -3.19 -10.89 -9.02
CA SER A 16 -2.07 -11.04 -8.08
C SER A 16 -2.08 -9.96 -7.00
N GLN A 17 -2.38 -8.70 -7.37
CA GLN A 17 -2.41 -7.61 -6.40
C GLN A 17 -3.50 -7.81 -5.36
N VAL A 18 -4.72 -8.17 -5.75
CA VAL A 18 -5.81 -8.47 -4.80
C VAL A 18 -5.46 -9.69 -3.95
N PHE A 19 -4.87 -10.72 -4.55
CA PHE A 19 -4.51 -11.95 -3.87
C PHE A 19 -3.45 -11.76 -2.78
N PHE A 20 -2.39 -11.00 -3.09
CA PHE A 20 -1.33 -10.67 -2.13
C PHE A 20 -1.77 -9.58 -1.13
N SER A 21 -2.61 -8.61 -1.52
CA SER A 21 -3.13 -7.58 -0.62
C SER A 21 -3.95 -8.17 0.53
N LEU A 22 -4.88 -9.08 0.20
CA LEU A 22 -5.72 -9.75 1.20
C LEU A 22 -5.04 -10.91 1.93
N GLY A 23 -3.83 -11.30 1.52
CA GLY A 23 -3.08 -12.39 2.16
C GLY A 23 -3.78 -13.76 2.12
N LEU A 24 -4.64 -14.02 1.13
CA LEU A 24 -5.51 -15.20 1.07
C LEU A 24 -4.74 -16.54 1.11
N SER A 25 -3.49 -16.55 0.66
CA SER A 25 -2.63 -17.73 0.59
C SER A 25 -1.89 -18.09 1.87
N PHE A 26 -1.83 -17.20 2.87
CA PHE A 26 -0.91 -17.34 4.00
C PHE A 26 -1.52 -18.03 5.24
N GLY A 27 -2.79 -18.47 5.17
CA GLY A 27 -3.43 -19.28 6.23
C GLY A 27 -3.81 -18.51 7.50
N SER A 28 -3.33 -17.28 7.65
CA SER A 28 -3.60 -16.41 8.79
C SER A 28 -5.08 -16.03 8.92
N LEU A 29 -5.75 -15.68 7.81
CA LEU A 29 -7.21 -15.48 7.80
C LEU A 29 -7.98 -16.75 8.17
N MET A 30 -7.46 -17.94 7.82
CA MET A 30 -8.07 -19.22 8.22
C MET A 30 -7.88 -19.47 9.73
N ALA A 31 -6.73 -19.11 10.30
CA ALA A 31 -6.52 -19.21 11.75
C ALA A 31 -7.42 -18.22 12.53
N TYR A 32 -7.59 -17.00 12.04
CA TYR A 32 -8.52 -16.03 12.61
C TYR A 32 -9.98 -16.48 12.50
N SER A 33 -10.38 -17.08 11.38
CA SER A 33 -11.74 -17.59 11.20
C SER A 33 -12.02 -18.82 12.07
N ALA A 34 -11.03 -19.69 12.30
CA ALA A 34 -11.13 -20.85 13.18
C ALA A 34 -11.40 -20.49 14.65
N SER A 35 -10.99 -19.30 15.08
CA SER A 35 -11.22 -18.79 16.43
C SER A 35 -12.56 -18.03 16.59
N ASN A 36 -13.34 -17.89 15.52
CA ASN A 36 -14.58 -17.10 15.51
C ASN A 36 -15.79 -17.94 16.00
N LYS A 37 -16.79 -17.30 16.61
CA LYS A 37 -18.03 -18.01 17.01
C LYS A 37 -18.79 -18.48 15.77
N PHE A 38 -19.27 -19.73 15.79
CA PHE A 38 -19.96 -20.39 14.65
C PHE A 38 -21.20 -19.63 14.12
N ASN A 39 -21.85 -18.82 14.97
CA ASN A 39 -23.04 -18.03 14.61
C ASN A 39 -22.76 -16.53 14.39
N ASN A 40 -21.50 -16.16 14.12
CA ASN A 40 -21.15 -14.78 13.80
C ASN A 40 -21.41 -14.50 12.31
N ASN A 41 -21.79 -13.26 11.98
CA ASN A 41 -22.08 -12.84 10.60
C ASN A 41 -20.78 -12.66 9.80
N PHE A 42 -20.11 -13.78 9.49
CA PHE A 42 -18.84 -13.84 8.76
C PHE A 42 -18.89 -13.11 7.42
N PHE A 43 -19.99 -13.22 6.68
CA PHE A 43 -20.17 -12.54 5.40
C PHE A 43 -20.10 -11.01 5.54
N ARG A 44 -20.73 -10.43 6.56
CA ARG A 44 -20.68 -8.99 6.82
C ARG A 44 -19.26 -8.54 7.20
N GLN A 45 -18.54 -9.34 7.99
CA GLN A 45 -17.16 -9.04 8.36
C GLN A 45 -16.24 -9.09 7.15
N MET A 46 -16.37 -10.12 6.31
CA MET A 46 -15.62 -10.27 5.07
C MET A 46 -15.83 -9.07 4.13
N CYS A 47 -17.08 -8.64 3.91
CA CYS A 47 -17.37 -7.47 3.07
C CYS A 47 -16.74 -6.18 3.62
N ILE A 48 -16.75 -5.97 4.93
CA ILE A 48 -16.12 -4.81 5.56
C ILE A 48 -14.61 -4.84 5.36
N VAL A 49 -13.95 -5.97 5.64
CA VAL A 49 -12.50 -6.13 5.50
C VAL A 49 -12.05 -5.86 4.06
N VAL A 50 -12.70 -6.49 3.07
CA VAL A 50 -12.38 -6.28 1.65
C VAL A 50 -12.60 -4.83 1.22
N SER A 51 -13.68 -4.20 1.70
CA SER A 51 -13.95 -2.79 1.39
C SER A 51 -12.88 -1.87 1.99
N CYS A 52 -12.49 -2.10 3.24
CA CYS A 52 -11.44 -1.35 3.91
C CYS A 52 -10.06 -1.54 3.25
N ASP A 53 -9.72 -2.75 2.81
CA ASP A 53 -8.47 -3.03 2.08
C ASP A 53 -8.40 -2.22 0.78
N CYS A 54 -9.45 -2.29 -0.04
CA CYS A 54 -9.56 -1.51 -1.27
C CYS A 54 -9.46 0.00 -1.02
N LEU A 55 -10.20 0.53 -0.03
CA LEU A 55 -10.17 1.96 0.30
C LEU A 55 -8.79 2.40 0.80
N THR A 56 -8.13 1.57 1.61
CA THR A 56 -6.78 1.84 2.09
C THR A 56 -5.79 1.86 0.94
N GLY A 57 -5.91 0.93 -0.01
CA GLY A 57 -5.09 0.91 -1.23
C GLY A 57 -5.26 2.16 -2.08
N VAL A 58 -6.49 2.63 -2.29
CA VAL A 58 -6.78 3.88 -3.03
C VAL A 58 -6.21 5.10 -2.30
N PHE A 59 -6.41 5.18 -0.98
CA PHE A 59 -5.89 6.28 -0.17
C PHE A 59 -4.36 6.31 -0.14
N ALA A 60 -3.71 5.15 0.03
CA ALA A 60 -2.26 5.01 -0.02
C ALA A 60 -1.71 5.43 -1.40
N GLY A 61 -2.37 5.03 -2.49
CA GLY A 61 -2.01 5.48 -3.83
C GLY A 61 -2.06 7.00 -3.97
N PHE A 62 -3.12 7.65 -3.47
CA PHE A 62 -3.22 9.11 -3.48
C PHE A 62 -2.09 9.77 -2.67
N ALA A 63 -1.79 9.26 -1.47
CA ALA A 63 -0.71 9.77 -0.64
C ALA A 63 0.68 9.64 -1.31
N VAL A 64 0.96 8.51 -1.97
CA VAL A 64 2.19 8.29 -2.74
C VAL A 64 2.31 9.31 -3.87
N PHE A 65 1.28 9.43 -4.72
CA PHE A 65 1.33 10.36 -5.85
C PHE A 65 1.38 11.83 -5.40
N ALA A 66 0.73 12.19 -4.30
CA ALA A 66 0.81 13.53 -3.72
C ALA A 66 2.24 13.84 -3.24
N THR A 67 2.90 12.89 -2.57
CA THR A 67 4.27 13.06 -2.06
C THR A 67 5.28 13.18 -3.21
N ILE A 68 5.17 12.32 -4.23
CA ILE A 68 6.04 12.40 -5.42
C ILE A 68 5.79 13.72 -6.18
N GLY A 69 4.53 14.13 -6.34
CA GLY A 69 4.18 15.38 -7.01
C GLY A 69 4.73 16.62 -6.27
N PHE A 70 4.70 16.59 -4.93
CA PHE A 70 5.35 17.61 -4.10
C PHE A 70 6.87 17.64 -4.34
N LEU A 71 7.54 16.48 -4.32
CA LEU A 71 8.98 16.38 -4.54
C LEU A 71 9.39 16.86 -5.93
N ALA A 72 8.68 16.42 -6.97
CA ALA A 72 8.91 16.84 -8.35
C ALA A 72 8.79 18.37 -8.51
N LYS A 73 7.81 18.99 -7.85
CA LYS A 73 7.65 20.44 -7.83
C LYS A 73 8.77 21.15 -7.06
N ALA A 74 9.21 20.59 -5.93
CA ALA A 74 10.28 21.16 -5.11
C ALA A 74 11.63 21.15 -5.84
N LEU A 75 11.91 20.11 -6.61
CA LEU A 75 13.19 19.91 -7.32
C LEU A 75 13.17 20.37 -8.79
N ASN A 76 12.05 20.89 -9.29
CA ASN A 76 11.84 21.22 -10.72
C ASN A 76 12.12 20.03 -11.66
N GLU A 77 11.72 18.83 -11.25
CA GLU A 77 11.89 17.61 -12.03
C GLU A 77 10.53 17.01 -12.43
N THR A 78 10.54 15.97 -13.25
CA THR A 78 9.32 15.30 -13.70
C THR A 78 8.88 14.21 -12.71
N VAL A 79 7.56 14.07 -12.54
CA VAL A 79 6.95 13.02 -11.70
C VAL A 79 7.38 11.62 -12.16
N GLU A 80 7.61 11.44 -13.46
CA GLU A 80 8.00 10.17 -14.08
C GLU A 80 9.31 9.62 -13.54
N LYS A 81 10.30 10.49 -13.25
CA LYS A 81 11.60 10.09 -12.71
C LYS A 81 11.46 9.32 -11.39
N TYR A 82 10.53 9.76 -10.55
CA TYR A 82 10.32 9.22 -9.21
C TYR A 82 9.19 8.18 -9.15
N ALA A 83 8.22 8.25 -10.07
CA ALA A 83 7.13 7.27 -10.18
C ALA A 83 7.59 5.93 -10.78
N ALA A 84 8.73 5.90 -11.48
CA ALA A 84 9.35 4.68 -11.96
C ALA A 84 9.93 3.81 -10.82
N SER A 85 10.25 4.42 -9.67
CA SER A 85 10.70 3.70 -8.48
C SER A 85 9.52 2.95 -7.85
N SER A 86 9.60 1.62 -7.83
CA SER A 86 8.63 0.75 -7.17
C SER A 86 9.27 -0.03 -6.03
N GLY A 87 8.45 -0.52 -5.10
CA GLY A 87 8.91 -1.36 -3.99
C GLY A 87 9.84 -0.63 -3.01
N PRO A 88 10.91 -1.28 -2.52
CA PRO A 88 11.80 -0.71 -1.50
C PRO A 88 12.46 0.61 -1.91
N GLY A 89 12.77 0.80 -3.20
CA GLY A 89 13.38 2.04 -3.69
C GLY A 89 12.48 3.25 -3.46
N LEU A 90 11.17 3.09 -3.64
CA LEU A 90 10.22 4.16 -3.35
C LEU A 90 10.25 4.52 -1.86
N ALA A 91 10.19 3.52 -0.98
CA ALA A 91 10.14 3.71 0.48
C ALA A 91 11.44 4.23 1.10
N PHE A 92 12.61 3.84 0.57
CA PHE A 92 13.90 4.12 1.21
C PHE A 92 14.78 5.13 0.45
N ILE A 93 14.36 5.58 -0.74
CA ILE A 93 15.07 6.61 -1.51
C ILE A 93 14.14 7.82 -1.72
N THR A 94 13.05 7.63 -2.45
CA THR A 94 12.14 8.72 -2.84
C THR A 94 11.43 9.35 -1.65
N TYR A 95 10.92 8.56 -0.70
CA TYR A 95 10.22 9.09 0.48
C TYR A 95 11.15 9.87 1.42
N PRO A 96 12.35 9.37 1.80
CA PRO A 96 13.32 10.15 2.57
C PRO A 96 13.75 11.44 1.87
N GLU A 97 13.92 11.41 0.55
CA GLU A 97 14.21 12.60 -0.27
C GLU A 97 13.04 13.61 -0.27
N ALA A 98 11.80 13.14 -0.30
CA ALA A 98 10.63 14.00 -0.14
C ALA A 98 10.55 14.63 1.25
N ILE A 99 10.79 13.83 2.29
CA ILE A 99 10.73 14.26 3.69
C ILE A 99 11.84 15.25 4.02
N SER A 100 13.04 15.12 3.43
CA SER A 100 14.15 16.08 3.64
C SER A 100 13.85 17.48 3.11
N ASN A 101 12.95 17.59 2.13
CA ASN A 101 12.50 18.85 1.55
C ASN A 101 11.27 19.46 2.26
N MET A 102 10.74 18.82 3.32
CA MET A 102 9.61 19.34 4.11
C MET A 102 10.08 20.18 5.31
N PRO A 103 9.34 21.24 5.70
CA PRO A 103 9.57 21.89 6.98
C PRO A 103 9.30 20.90 8.13
N ALA A 104 10.19 20.86 9.13
CA ALA A 104 10.18 19.86 10.21
C ALA A 104 10.43 18.40 9.77
N SER A 105 11.31 18.20 8.79
CA SER A 105 11.74 16.87 8.29
C SER A 105 11.95 15.77 9.35
N PRO A 106 12.65 16.01 10.49
CA PRO A 106 12.89 14.94 11.47
C PRO A 106 11.61 14.34 12.07
N PHE A 107 10.57 15.15 12.24
CA PHE A 107 9.28 14.69 12.78
C PHE A 107 8.58 13.72 11.81
N PHE A 108 8.48 14.10 10.54
CA PHE A 108 7.85 13.27 9.51
C PHE A 108 8.65 12.00 9.22
N ALA A 109 9.99 12.07 9.28
CA ALA A 109 10.85 10.90 9.12
C ALA A 109 10.56 9.84 10.20
N ILE A 110 10.48 10.26 11.47
CA ILE A 110 10.20 9.34 12.58
C ILE A 110 8.85 8.66 12.40
N ILE A 111 7.79 9.42 12.08
CA ILE A 111 6.45 8.85 11.87
C ILE A 111 6.43 7.89 10.68
N PHE A 112 7.07 8.23 9.57
CA PHE A 112 7.12 7.40 8.38
C PHE A 112 7.85 6.07 8.64
N PHE A 113 9.02 6.12 9.28
CA PHE A 113 9.77 4.90 9.58
C PHE A 113 9.11 4.06 10.68
N LEU A 114 8.45 4.68 11.66
CA LEU A 114 7.62 3.95 12.63
C LEU A 114 6.43 3.27 11.95
N MET A 115 5.80 3.92 10.97
CA MET A 115 4.74 3.30 10.17
C MET A 115 5.27 2.09 9.40
N LEU A 116 6.42 2.20 8.72
CA LEU A 116 7.04 1.07 8.02
C LEU A 116 7.37 -0.09 8.98
N LEU A 117 7.86 0.22 10.19
CA LEU A 117 8.11 -0.77 11.22
C LEU A 117 6.81 -1.45 11.67
N ALA A 118 5.75 -0.68 11.92
CA ALA A 118 4.45 -1.21 12.34
C ALA A 118 3.83 -2.11 11.26
N LEU A 119 3.93 -1.72 9.98
CA LEU A 119 3.49 -2.55 8.85
C LEU A 119 4.30 -3.85 8.76
N GLY A 120 5.63 -3.77 8.92
CA GLY A 120 6.51 -4.94 8.92
C GLY A 120 6.21 -5.90 10.07
N LEU A 121 6.03 -5.39 11.28
CA LEU A 121 5.67 -6.20 12.45
C LEU A 121 4.27 -6.80 12.32
N GLY A 122 3.28 -6.01 11.89
CA GLY A 122 1.91 -6.47 11.69
C GLY A 122 1.79 -7.60 10.66
N SER A 123 2.60 -7.54 9.59
CA SER A 123 2.64 -8.60 8.57
C SER A 123 3.33 -9.89 9.04
N GLN A 124 4.21 -9.85 10.05
CA GLN A 124 4.93 -11.04 10.53
C GLN A 124 4.17 -11.76 11.64
N VAL A 125 3.31 -11.04 12.37
CA VAL A 125 2.46 -11.62 13.42
C VAL A 125 1.24 -12.34 12.82
N ASN A 126 0.96 -12.12 11.54
CA ASN A 126 -0.12 -12.73 10.76
C ASN A 126 0.44 -13.77 9.79
#